data_AF-A0A970PNA2-F1
#
_entry.id   AF-A0A970PNA2-F1
#
_cell.length_a   1.000
_cell.length_b   1.000
_cell.length_c   1.000
_cell.angle_alpha   90.00
_cell.angle_beta   90.00
_cell.angle_gamma   90.00
#
_symmetry.space_group_name_H-M   'P 1'
#
loop_
_entity.id
_entity.type
_entity.pdbx_description
1 polymer ?
#
loop_
_entity_poly.entity_id
_entity_poly.type
_entity_poly.pdbx_seq_one_letter_code
_entity_poly.pdbx_strand_id
1 'polypeptide(L)'
;MKTIRLTMAQALIRFLENQYLAWDDQEQPFVAGIFVVPGHGNVVGLGQAIAQEARRMRIYQGKNEQGMAHAAMAFAKQKKRKQIMAATSSVGPGAANMITACATATANNIPLLVLPGDTFASRQPDPVLQQIEMA
;
A
#
# COMPACT_ATOMS: atom_id res chain seq x y z
N MET A 1 -30.95 1.61 -0.06
CA MET A 1 -29.71 2.03 0.61
C MET A 1 -29.26 3.36 0.05
N LYS A 2 -28.77 4.28 0.89
CA LYS A 2 -28.13 5.52 0.45
C LYS A 2 -26.70 5.21 0.00
N THR A 3 -26.34 5.55 -1.23
CA THR A 3 -24.97 5.38 -1.74
C THR A 3 -24.14 6.64 -1.47
N ILE A 4 -22.82 6.47 -1.48
CA ILE A 4 -21.85 7.56 -1.40
C ILE A 4 -20.95 7.51 -2.63
N ARG A 5 -20.43 8.67 -3.05
CA ARG A 5 -19.48 8.76 -4.17
C ARG A 5 -18.07 8.96 -3.60
N LEU A 6 -17.15 8.09 -4.00
CA LEU A 6 -15.73 8.13 -3.61
C LEU A 6 -14.85 7.92 -4.84
N THR A 7 -13.64 8.45 -4.82
CA THR A 7 -12.57 8.02 -5.74
C THR A 7 -12.12 6.60 -5.37
N MET A 8 -11.45 5.92 -6.31
CA MET A 8 -10.90 4.59 -6.06
C MET A 8 -9.96 4.58 -4.84
N ALA A 9 -9.07 5.57 -4.74
CA ALA A 9 -8.13 5.68 -3.63
C ALA A 9 -8.84 5.96 -2.28
N GLN A 10 -9.87 6.81 -2.27
CA GLN A 10 -10.69 7.03 -1.06
C GLN A 10 -11.40 5.75 -0.61
N ALA A 11 -11.98 5.02 -1.57
CA ALA A 11 -12.63 3.73 -1.29
C ALA A 11 -11.61 2.70 -0.76
N LEU A 12 -10.40 2.65 -1.34
CA LEU A 12 -9.32 1.77 -0.90
C LEU A 12 -8.92 2.05 0.56
N ILE A 13 -8.66 3.31 0.93
CA ILE A 13 -8.27 3.66 2.30
C ILE A 13 -9.38 3.31 3.29
N ARG A 14 -10.64 3.64 3.00
CA ARG A 14 -11.77 3.24 3.84
C ARG A 14 -11.90 1.72 3.94
N PHE A 15 -11.73 1.01 2.84
CA PHE A 15 -11.82 -0.44 2.80
C PHE A 15 -10.75 -1.06 3.69
N LEU A 16 -9.47 -0.71 3.47
CA LEU A 16 -8.34 -1.21 4.25
C LEU A 16 -8.49 -0.92 5.74
N GLU A 17 -8.94 0.29 6.08
CA GLU A 17 -9.15 0.68 7.47
C GLU A 17 -10.25 -0.15 8.14
N ASN A 18 -11.26 -0.63 7.39
CA ASN A 18 -12.37 -1.44 7.90
C ASN A 18 -12.17 -2.96 7.71
N GLN A 19 -10.92 -3.43 7.54
CA GLN A 19 -10.62 -4.86 7.58
C GLN A 19 -10.31 -5.30 9.00
N TYR A 20 -10.91 -6.41 9.41
CA TYR A 20 -10.76 -6.97 10.76
C TYR A 20 -10.39 -8.45 10.70
N LEU A 21 -9.67 -8.89 11.72
CA LEU A 21 -9.36 -10.29 11.98
C LEU A 21 -9.95 -10.68 13.32
N ALA A 22 -10.79 -11.72 13.34
CA ALA A 22 -11.30 -12.35 14.55
C ALA A 22 -10.46 -13.57 14.90
N TRP A 23 -9.97 -13.65 16.14
CA TRP A 23 -9.18 -14.76 16.66
C TRP A 23 -9.32 -14.85 18.18
N ASP A 24 -9.54 -16.04 18.73
CA ASP A 24 -9.78 -16.28 20.18
C ASP A 24 -10.86 -15.32 20.74
N ASP A 25 -11.99 -15.18 20.05
CA ASP A 25 -13.10 -14.28 20.39
C ASP A 25 -12.74 -12.79 20.51
N GLN A 26 -11.55 -12.40 20.04
CA GLN A 26 -11.10 -11.02 19.97
C GLN A 26 -11.08 -10.56 18.52
N GLU A 27 -11.70 -9.41 18.26
CA GLU A 27 -11.65 -8.74 16.96
C GLU A 27 -10.66 -7.58 17.01
N GLN A 28 -9.77 -7.52 16.02
CA GLN A 28 -8.80 -6.42 15.88
C GLN A 28 -8.68 -5.96 14.43
N PRO A 29 -8.34 -4.67 14.19
CA PRO A 29 -8.06 -4.20 12.83
C PRO A 29 -6.90 -4.97 12.20
N PHE A 30 -7.10 -5.50 11.00
CA PHE A 30 -6.10 -6.30 10.29
C PHE A 30 -5.02 -5.42 9.64
N VAL A 31 -5.40 -4.29 9.06
CA VAL A 31 -4.44 -3.32 8.48
C VAL A 31 -4.16 -2.23 9.52
N ALA A 32 -2.98 -2.28 10.14
CA ALA A 32 -2.60 -1.34 11.19
C ALA A 32 -2.13 0.02 10.64
N GLY A 33 -1.61 0.04 9.42
CA GLY A 33 -0.97 1.22 8.87
C GLY A 33 -0.44 1.04 7.45
N ILE A 34 0.10 2.13 6.91
CA ILE A 34 0.70 2.20 5.59
C ILE A 34 2.04 2.91 5.68
N PHE A 35 3.06 2.30 5.08
CA PHE A 35 4.30 2.97 4.73
C PHE A 35 4.19 3.60 3.34
N VAL A 36 4.42 4.91 3.26
CA VAL A 36 4.29 5.68 2.03
C VAL A 36 5.62 6.37 1.70
N VAL A 37 6.13 6.14 0.49
CA VAL A 37 7.07 7.07 -0.17
C VAL A 37 6.25 7.95 -1.12
N PRO A 38 6.10 9.25 -0.84
CA PRO A 38 5.38 10.15 -1.73
C PRO A 38 6.15 10.36 -3.03
N GLY A 39 5.43 10.31 -4.15
CA GLY A 39 5.93 10.72 -5.46
C GLY A 39 4.77 11.14 -6.36
N HIS A 40 5.09 11.68 -7.53
CA HIS A 40 4.08 12.23 -8.44
C HIS A 40 3.00 11.22 -8.83
N GLY A 41 3.34 9.93 -8.93
CA GLY A 41 2.43 8.86 -9.31
C GLY A 41 1.47 8.39 -8.20
N ASN A 42 1.67 8.79 -6.94
CA ASN A 42 0.78 8.37 -5.85
C ASN A 42 0.25 9.55 -4.99
N VAL A 43 0.91 10.70 -4.97
CA VAL A 43 0.57 11.79 -4.04
C VAL A 43 -0.79 12.41 -4.34
N VAL A 44 -1.11 12.62 -5.62
CA VAL A 44 -2.35 13.30 -6.04
C VAL A 44 -3.60 12.42 -5.88
N GLY A 45 -3.44 11.10 -5.87
CA GLY A 45 -4.54 10.15 -5.66
C GLY A 45 -4.53 9.56 -4.26
N LEU A 46 -3.55 8.71 -3.97
CA LEU A 46 -3.42 8.03 -2.69
C LEU A 46 -3.10 8.99 -1.54
N GLY A 47 -2.20 9.96 -1.74
CA GLY A 47 -1.87 10.96 -0.71
C GLY A 47 -3.09 11.79 -0.30
N GLN A 48 -3.86 12.27 -1.27
CA GLN A 48 -5.13 12.96 -1.04
C GLN A 48 -6.15 12.07 -0.31
N ALA A 49 -6.30 10.81 -0.72
CA ALA A 49 -7.21 9.88 -0.07
C ALA A 49 -6.82 9.59 1.39
N ILE A 50 -5.53 9.38 1.66
CA ILE A 50 -5.01 9.19 3.03
C ILE A 50 -5.36 10.40 3.90
N ALA A 51 -5.12 11.61 3.40
CA ALA A 51 -5.38 12.85 4.14
C ALA A 51 -6.87 13.06 4.49
N GLN A 52 -7.79 12.57 3.64
CA GLN A 52 -9.23 12.78 3.82
C GLN A 52 -9.93 11.63 4.56
N GLU A 53 -9.47 10.40 4.34
CA GLU A 53 -10.21 9.20 4.71
C GLU A 53 -9.59 8.39 5.85
N ALA A 54 -8.27 8.47 6.06
CA ALA A 54 -7.65 7.75 7.17
C ALA A 54 -8.07 8.35 8.52
N ARG A 55 -8.57 7.53 9.44
CA ARG A 55 -9.02 7.97 10.78
C ARG A 55 -8.16 7.42 11.91
N ARG A 56 -7.87 6.12 11.87
CA ARG A 56 -7.15 5.33 12.88
C ARG A 56 -5.89 4.67 12.32
N MET A 57 -5.82 4.47 11.01
CA MET A 57 -4.70 3.88 10.32
C MET A 57 -3.44 4.74 10.48
N ARG A 58 -2.33 4.13 10.90
CA ARG A 58 -1.06 4.85 11.07
C ARG A 58 -0.36 5.04 9.73
N ILE A 59 0.07 6.27 9.45
CA ILE A 59 0.79 6.59 8.22
C ILE A 59 2.24 6.87 8.56
N TYR A 60 3.15 6.11 7.95
CA TYR A 60 4.59 6.27 8.12
C TYR A 60 5.19 6.72 6.80
N GLN A 61 5.81 7.89 6.78
CA GLN A 61 6.55 8.33 5.60
C GLN A 61 7.88 7.58 5.54
N GLY A 62 8.03 6.71 4.54
CA GLY A 62 9.32 6.12 4.23
C GLY A 62 10.16 7.02 3.32
N LYS A 63 11.43 6.64 3.18
CA LYS A 63 12.41 7.27 2.29
C LYS A 63 13.05 6.28 1.32
N ASN A 64 12.70 5.00 1.44
CA ASN A 64 13.25 3.90 0.66
C ASN A 64 12.21 2.76 0.61
N GLU A 65 11.81 2.35 -0.59
CA GLU A 65 10.77 1.34 -0.82
C GLU A 65 11.17 -0.05 -0.32
N GLN A 66 12.44 -0.44 -0.49
CA GLN A 66 12.94 -1.72 0.02
C GLN A 66 12.84 -1.79 1.55
N GLY A 67 13.29 -0.75 2.25
CA GLY A 67 13.22 -0.64 3.70
C GLY A 67 11.79 -0.66 4.23
N MET A 68 10.88 0.06 3.56
CA MET A 68 9.45 0.04 3.90
C MET A 68 8.83 -1.34 3.74
N ALA A 69 9.08 -2.02 2.62
CA ALA A 69 8.50 -3.34 2.36
C ALA A 69 9.03 -4.40 3.34
N HIS A 70 10.32 -4.36 3.69
CA HIS A 70 10.87 -5.22 4.74
C HIS A 70 10.32 -4.88 6.13
N ALA A 71 10.11 -3.60 6.45
CA ALA A 71 9.50 -3.21 7.72
C ALA A 71 8.05 -3.71 7.83
N ALA A 72 7.26 -3.60 6.75
CA ALA A 72 5.91 -4.14 6.67
C ALA A 72 5.88 -5.66 6.86
N MET A 73 6.77 -6.38 6.17
CA MET A 73 6.92 -7.83 6.33
C MET A 73 7.34 -8.22 7.76
N ALA A 74 8.31 -7.51 8.34
CA ALA A 74 8.78 -7.74 9.69
C ALA A 74 7.67 -7.48 10.73
N PHE A 75 6.88 -6.42 10.55
CA PHE A 75 5.71 -6.15 11.37
C PHE A 75 4.71 -7.29 11.33
N ALA A 76 4.36 -7.76 10.13
CA ALA A 76 3.44 -8.89 9.98
C ALA A 76 3.96 -10.16 10.65
N LYS A 77 5.27 -10.45 10.52
CA LYS A 77 5.92 -11.57 11.22
C LYS A 77 5.84 -11.41 12.74
N GLN A 78 6.17 -10.23 13.27
CA GLN A 78 6.12 -9.93 14.70
C GLN A 78 4.71 -10.04 15.28
N LYS A 79 3.70 -9.64 14.49
CA LYS A 79 2.28 -9.77 14.83
C LYS A 79 1.72 -11.17 14.58
N LYS A 80 2.57 -12.17 14.34
CA LYS A 80 2.18 -13.55 14.06
C LYS A 80 1.15 -13.64 12.92
N ARG A 81 1.28 -12.79 11.91
CA ARG A 81 0.40 -12.69 10.72
C ARG A 81 -1.04 -12.23 11.02
N LYS A 82 -1.32 -11.78 12.25
CA LYS A 82 -2.65 -11.30 12.66
C LYS A 82 -2.89 -9.82 12.36
N GLN A 83 -1.85 -9.12 11.93
CA GLN A 83 -1.89 -7.71 11.59
C GLN A 83 -0.82 -7.41 10.54
N ILE A 84 -1.11 -6.50 9.62
CA ILE A 84 -0.19 -6.10 8.56
C ILE A 84 -0.02 -4.59 8.50
N MET A 85 1.05 -4.17 7.83
CA MET A 85 1.18 -2.83 7.28
C MET A 85 1.28 -2.94 5.76
N ALA A 86 0.69 -2.01 5.02
CA ALA A 86 0.90 -1.94 3.58
C ALA A 86 2.18 -1.13 3.28
N ALA A 87 2.80 -1.37 2.13
CA ALA A 87 3.89 -0.56 1.60
C ALA A 87 3.53 -0.06 0.20
N THR A 88 3.77 1.22 -0.07
CA THR A 88 3.40 1.84 -1.34
C THR A 88 4.61 2.47 -2.00
N SER A 89 4.67 2.45 -3.33
CA SER A 89 5.63 3.22 -4.10
C SER A 89 4.92 4.25 -4.97
N SER A 90 5.67 5.22 -5.48
CA SER A 90 5.24 5.98 -6.66
C SER A 90 5.33 5.09 -7.90
N VAL A 91 4.96 5.66 -9.06
CA VAL A 91 5.32 5.10 -10.37
C VAL A 91 6.83 5.15 -10.58
N GLY A 92 7.36 4.17 -11.31
CA GLY A 92 8.75 4.12 -11.76
C GLY A 92 9.60 3.03 -11.11
N PRO A 93 10.93 3.04 -11.32
CA PRO A 93 11.82 1.95 -10.94
C PRO A 93 11.87 1.70 -9.42
N GLY A 94 11.51 2.68 -8.59
CA GLY A 94 11.38 2.51 -7.14
C GLY A 94 10.40 1.42 -6.73
N ALA A 95 9.39 1.10 -7.55
CA ALA A 95 8.49 -0.02 -7.31
C ALA A 95 9.23 -1.37 -7.24
N ALA A 96 10.26 -1.55 -8.09
CA ALA A 96 11.04 -2.79 -8.14
C ALA A 96 11.86 -3.05 -6.87
N ASN A 97 12.18 -2.01 -6.10
CA ASN A 97 12.90 -2.15 -4.83
C ASN A 97 12.12 -2.98 -3.79
N MET A 98 10.81 -3.14 -3.93
CA MET A 98 9.99 -3.96 -3.04
C MET A 98 10.06 -5.47 -3.35
N ILE A 99 10.57 -5.86 -4.52
CA ILE A 99 10.53 -7.26 -5.01
C ILE A 99 11.23 -8.23 -4.03
N THR A 100 12.38 -7.85 -3.48
CA THR A 100 13.13 -8.70 -2.54
C THR A 100 12.32 -9.00 -1.27
N ALA A 101 11.57 -8.02 -0.77
CA ALA A 101 10.66 -8.22 0.36
C ALA A 101 9.46 -9.12 -0.03
N CYS A 102 8.87 -8.92 -1.22
CA CYS A 102 7.80 -9.77 -1.74
C CYS A 102 8.24 -11.24 -1.90
N ALA A 103 9.43 -11.48 -2.46
CA ALA A 103 10.00 -12.81 -2.61
C ALA A 103 10.22 -13.48 -1.25
N THR A 104 10.80 -12.76 -0.29
CA THR A 104 11.00 -13.25 1.07
C THR A 104 9.69 -13.56 1.78
N ALA A 105 8.70 -12.67 1.64
CA ALA A 105 7.37 -12.84 2.23
C ALA A 105 6.66 -14.08 1.66
N THR A 106 6.74 -14.28 0.35
CA THR A 106 6.19 -15.45 -0.35
C THR A 106 6.85 -16.74 0.14
N ALA A 107 8.18 -16.80 0.18
CA ALA A 107 8.91 -17.98 0.64
C ALA A 107 8.62 -18.37 2.11
N ASN A 108 8.21 -17.41 2.94
CA ASN A 108 7.98 -17.60 4.37
C ASN A 108 6.49 -17.56 4.78
N ASN A 109 5.57 -17.53 3.80
CA ASN A 109 4.13 -17.39 4.01
C ASN A 109 3.78 -16.21 4.94
N ILE A 110 4.39 -15.04 4.71
CA ILE A 110 4.14 -13.81 5.47
C ILE A 110 3.22 -12.92 4.62
N PRO A 111 2.08 -12.46 5.15
CA PRO A 111 1.22 -11.55 4.41
C PRO A 111 1.90 -10.19 4.27
N LEU A 112 2.06 -9.75 3.03
CA LEU A 112 2.63 -8.44 2.68
C LEU A 112 1.75 -7.82 1.59
N LEU A 113 1.18 -6.64 1.86
CA LEU A 113 0.42 -5.87 0.88
C LEU A 113 1.32 -4.78 0.30
N VAL A 114 1.58 -4.87 -1.00
CA VAL A 114 2.27 -3.81 -1.75
C VAL A 114 1.29 -3.11 -2.70
N LEU A 115 1.38 -1.78 -2.76
CA LEU A 115 0.60 -0.93 -3.65
C LEU A 115 1.56 -0.13 -4.54
N PRO A 116 2.10 -0.75 -5.61
CA PRO A 116 2.95 -0.03 -6.55
C PRO A 116 2.11 0.96 -7.37
N GLY A 117 2.61 2.18 -7.54
CA GLY A 117 2.05 3.11 -8.51
C GLY A 117 2.39 2.66 -9.93
N ASP A 118 1.50 2.93 -10.87
CA ASP A 118 1.69 2.59 -12.29
C ASP A 118 1.24 3.75 -13.19
N THR A 119 1.56 3.67 -14.48
CA THR A 119 1.11 4.62 -15.50
C THR A 119 -0.36 4.37 -15.87
N PHE A 120 -0.93 5.28 -16.67
CA PHE A 120 -2.29 5.13 -17.14
C PHE A 120 -2.42 3.89 -18.04
N ALA A 121 -3.52 3.15 -17.87
CA ALA A 121 -3.81 2.00 -18.74
C ALA A 121 -3.93 2.41 -20.22
N SER A 122 -4.28 3.66 -20.51
CA SER A 122 -4.22 4.23 -21.85
C SER A 122 -2.85 4.86 -22.12
N ARG A 123 -2.26 4.58 -23.30
CA ARG A 123 -1.03 5.23 -23.78
C ARG A 123 -1.24 6.65 -24.32
N GLN A 124 -2.43 7.22 -24.13
CA GLN A 124 -2.72 8.58 -24.61
C GLN A 124 -1.79 9.66 -24.03
N PRO A 125 -1.30 9.57 -22.77
CA PRO A 125 -0.35 10.52 -22.20
C PRO A 125 1.12 10.09 -22.34
N ASP A 126 1.45 9.17 -23.25
CA ASP A 126 2.82 8.68 -23.47
C ASP A 126 3.71 9.79 -24.11
N PRO A 127 4.94 10.04 -23.61
CA PRO A 127 5.58 9.44 -22.43
C PRO A 127 5.25 10.15 -21.11
N VAL A 128 4.97 9.37 -20.06
CA VAL A 128 4.95 9.89 -18.68
C VAL A 128 6.30 9.72 -17.99
N LEU A 129 6.60 10.66 -17.08
CA LEU A 129 7.84 10.67 -16.31
C LEU A 129 8.04 9.35 -15.56
N GLN A 130 9.23 8.75 -15.70
CA GLN A 130 9.62 7.47 -15.09
C GLN A 130 8.85 6.22 -15.59
N GLN A 131 8.22 6.29 -16.76
CA GLN A 131 7.71 5.12 -17.47
C GLN A 131 8.86 4.25 -17.99
N ILE A 132 8.78 2.94 -17.78
CA ILE A 132 9.68 1.96 -18.39
C ILE A 132 9.16 1.68 -19.82
N GLU A 133 10.05 1.69 -20.81
CA GLU A 133 9.71 1.30 -22.17
C GLU A 133 9.32 -0.18 -22.19
N MET A 134 8.11 -0.48 -22.67
CA MET A 134 7.67 -1.85 -22.91
C MET A 134 7.93 -2.17 -24.38
N ALA A 135 8.79 -3.16 -24.64
CA ALA A 135 9.08 -3.70 -25.97
C ALA A 135 7.87 -4.41 -26.60
#